data_AF-A0A8J2PQJ1-F1
#
_entry.id   AF-A0A8J2PQJ1-F1
#
_cell.length_a   1.000
_cell.length_b   1.000
_cell.length_c   1.000
_cell.angle_alpha   90.00
_cell.angle_beta   90.00
_cell.angle_gamma   90.00
#
_symmetry.space_group_name_H-M   'P 1'
#
loop_
_entity.id
_entity.type
_entity.pdbx_description
1 polymer ?
#
loop_
_entity_poly.entity_id
_entity_poly.type
_entity_poly.pdbx_seq_one_letter_code
_entity_poly.pdbx_strand_id
1 'polypeptide(L)'
;TDITFKQMDPTKYQVYQDCLINLVIMEDSIFDYLPCVHSVVRDDNGDFQYMYLNIKELNIPRECLGFGAKITIFNPYFCSNVEGAPGIWIENPESIFYHWTGDEKPLCRFCWMENPAHTCSNCKRAQYCSRECQSRDWKLLKHKLICSPTLTIETDEQILENI
;
A
#
# COMPACT_ATOMS: atom_id res chain seq x y z
N THR A 1 -13.12 17.51 -3.54
CA THR A 1 -11.98 18.35 -3.12
C THR A 1 -10.84 17.47 -2.68
N ASP A 2 -9.61 17.71 -3.12
CA ASP A 2 -8.45 16.94 -2.65
C ASP A 2 -8.00 17.40 -1.26
N ILE A 3 -7.72 16.44 -0.38
CA ILE A 3 -7.28 16.69 1.00
C ILE A 3 -6.08 15.82 1.36
N THR A 4 -5.36 16.24 2.41
CA THR A 4 -4.21 15.53 3.00
C THR A 4 -4.46 15.22 4.47
N PHE A 5 -3.65 14.37 5.09
CA PHE A 5 -3.77 13.99 6.50
C PHE A 5 -3.76 15.20 7.44
N LYS A 6 -3.03 16.27 7.11
CA LYS A 6 -2.97 17.51 7.91
C LYS A 6 -4.31 18.21 8.05
N GLN A 7 -5.23 17.99 7.12
CA GLN A 7 -6.57 18.57 7.14
C GLN A 7 -7.58 17.69 7.89
N MET A 8 -7.15 16.51 8.33
CA MET A 8 -7.99 15.52 8.99
C MET A 8 -7.73 15.52 10.50
N ASP A 9 -8.80 15.52 11.27
CA ASP A 9 -8.80 15.37 12.72
C ASP A 9 -9.15 13.92 13.09
N PRO A 10 -8.18 13.12 13.59
CA PRO A 10 -8.43 11.72 13.94
C PRO A 10 -9.25 11.54 15.22
N THR A 11 -9.44 12.60 16.01
CA THR A 11 -10.29 12.56 17.22
C THR A 11 -11.77 12.67 16.90
N LYS A 12 -12.09 13.11 15.67
CA LYS A 12 -13.45 13.20 15.16
C LYS A 12 -13.70 11.97 14.30
N TYR A 13 -14.47 11.02 14.83
CA TYR A 13 -14.94 9.84 14.10
C TYR A 13 -15.88 10.27 12.97
N GLN A 14 -15.33 10.71 11.84
CA GLN A 14 -16.09 11.33 10.76
C GLN A 14 -15.61 10.89 9.38
N VAL A 15 -16.56 10.80 8.46
CA VAL A 15 -16.32 10.66 7.02
C VAL A 15 -16.17 12.05 6.41
N TYR A 16 -15.10 12.27 5.65
CA TYR A 16 -14.85 13.55 4.98
C TYR A 16 -15.60 13.56 3.64
N GLN A 17 -16.86 13.99 3.67
CA GLN A 17 -17.76 13.99 2.50
C GLN A 17 -17.25 14.89 1.37
N ASP A 18 -17.50 14.46 0.13
CA ASP A 18 -17.10 15.08 -1.13
C ASP A 18 -15.59 15.38 -1.24
N CYS A 19 -14.79 14.61 -0.49
CA CYS A 19 -13.34 14.72 -0.46
C CYS A 19 -12.66 13.50 -1.09
N LEU A 20 -11.48 13.73 -1.65
CA LEU A 20 -10.58 12.73 -2.19
C LEU A 20 -9.25 12.82 -1.44
N ILE A 21 -8.63 11.69 -1.15
CA ILE A 21 -7.24 11.66 -0.70
C ILE A 21 -6.42 10.74 -1.59
N ASN A 22 -5.31 11.25 -2.11
CA ASN A 22 -4.36 10.49 -2.91
C ASN A 22 -3.30 9.90 -1.99
N LEU A 23 -3.03 8.61 -2.17
CA LEU A 23 -2.15 7.86 -1.31
C LEU A 23 -1.21 6.97 -2.13
N VAL A 24 0.01 6.84 -1.64
CA VAL A 24 0.98 5.84 -2.09
C VAL A 24 1.13 4.80 -1.01
N ILE A 25 0.97 3.52 -1.36
CA ILE A 25 1.21 2.41 -0.45
C ILE A 25 2.71 2.25 -0.22
N MET A 26 3.15 2.31 1.04
CA MET A 26 4.55 2.33 1.43
C MET A 26 5.04 1.00 2.01
N GLU A 27 4.15 0.01 2.12
CA GLU A 27 4.48 -1.33 2.58
C GLU A 27 4.01 -2.43 1.63
N ASP A 28 4.65 -3.61 1.71
CA ASP A 28 4.09 -4.77 1.02
C ASP A 28 2.91 -5.22 1.90
N SER A 29 1.70 -5.17 1.36
CA SER A 29 0.48 -5.57 2.09
C SER A 29 0.58 -7.02 2.55
N ILE A 30 0.40 -7.25 3.86
CA ILE A 30 0.32 -8.59 4.45
C ILE A 30 -1.12 -9.06 4.34
N PHE A 31 -1.36 -10.10 3.54
CA PHE A 31 -2.65 -10.77 3.40
C PHE A 31 -2.68 -11.95 4.38
N ASP A 32 -2.79 -11.69 5.68
CA ASP A 32 -2.97 -12.75 6.68
C ASP A 32 -4.43 -13.25 6.68
N TYR A 33 -4.68 -14.37 7.38
CA TYR A 33 -5.96 -15.12 7.52
C TYR A 33 -7.19 -14.33 8.00
N LEU A 34 -7.10 -13.00 8.11
CA LEU A 34 -8.19 -12.11 8.50
C LEU A 34 -8.67 -11.30 7.29
N PRO A 35 -9.96 -10.93 7.23
CA PRO A 35 -10.52 -10.15 6.14
C PRO A 35 -10.14 -8.67 6.25
N CYS A 36 -8.86 -8.36 6.51
CA CYS A 36 -8.39 -6.98 6.63
C CYS A 36 -6.96 -6.85 6.11
N VAL A 37 -6.74 -5.95 5.16
CA VAL A 37 -5.41 -5.54 4.73
C VAL A 37 -4.98 -4.32 5.53
N HIS A 38 -3.81 -4.46 6.16
CA HIS A 38 -3.14 -3.39 6.88
C HIS A 38 -1.95 -2.93 6.06
N SER A 39 -1.82 -1.61 5.89
CA SER A 39 -0.65 -1.03 5.23
C SER A 39 -0.34 0.35 5.77
N VAL A 40 0.88 0.82 5.50
CA VAL A 40 1.26 2.21 5.70
C VAL A 40 1.13 2.93 4.36
N VAL A 41 0.48 4.09 4.38
CA VAL A 41 0.27 4.94 3.21
C VAL A 41 0.88 6.31 3.44
N ARG A 42 1.24 6.97 2.34
CA ARG A 42 1.75 8.34 2.33
C ARG A 42 0.86 9.22 1.46
N ASP A 43 0.49 10.39 1.94
CA ASP A 43 -0.29 11.38 1.16
C ASP A 43 0.60 12.28 0.29
N ASP A 44 -0.04 13.17 -0.48
CA ASP A 44 0.63 14.16 -1.34
C ASP A 44 1.46 15.20 -0.56
N ASN A 45 1.21 15.39 0.74
CA ASN A 45 2.02 16.24 1.60
C ASN A 45 3.25 15.49 2.16
N GLY A 46 3.37 14.18 1.93
CA GLY A 46 4.45 13.34 2.42
C GLY A 46 4.25 12.87 3.87
N ASP A 47 3.07 13.03 4.45
CA ASP A 47 2.74 12.50 5.77
C ASP A 47 2.35 11.03 5.67
N PHE A 48 2.69 10.24 6.70
CA PHE A 48 2.50 8.80 6.74
C PHE A 48 1.42 8.41 7.74
N GLN A 49 0.53 7.51 7.36
CA GLN A 49 -0.51 7.02 8.24
C GLN A 49 -0.89 5.57 7.96
N TYR A 50 -1.55 4.92 8.91
CA TYR A 50 -2.08 3.57 8.71
C TYR A 50 -3.31 3.58 7.81
N MET A 51 -3.44 2.53 7.02
CA MET A 51 -4.63 2.20 6.24
C MET A 51 -5.13 0.80 6.63
N TYR A 52 -6.42 0.72 6.89
CA TYR A 52 -7.16 -0.49 7.23
C TYR A 52 -8.23 -0.72 6.16
N LEU A 53 -8.09 -1.77 5.37
CA LEU A 53 -9.03 -2.12 4.31
C LEU A 53 -9.75 -3.42 4.68
N ASN A 54 -11.06 -3.36 4.90
CA ASN A 54 -11.89 -4.52 5.15
C ASN A 54 -12.09 -5.33 3.87
N ILE A 55 -11.49 -6.51 3.79
CA ILE A 55 -11.55 -7.44 2.66
C ILE A 55 -12.43 -8.63 3.04
N LYS A 56 -13.74 -8.40 3.17
CA LYS A 56 -14.68 -9.52 3.33
C LYS A 56 -14.82 -10.32 2.03
N GLU A 57 -14.80 -9.65 0.88
CA GLU A 57 -15.02 -10.25 -0.45
C GLU A 57 -14.34 -9.43 -1.55
N LEU A 58 -13.01 -9.43 -1.66
CA LEU A 58 -12.35 -8.69 -2.75
C LEU A 58 -11.70 -9.58 -3.80
N ASN A 59 -12.21 -9.43 -5.02
CA ASN A 59 -11.52 -9.67 -6.27
C ASN A 59 -10.59 -8.48 -6.61
N ILE A 60 -9.83 -7.94 -5.64
CA ILE A 60 -8.80 -6.94 -5.96
C ILE A 60 -7.54 -7.68 -6.39
N PRO A 61 -7.01 -7.40 -7.59
CA PRO A 61 -5.72 -7.93 -7.99
C PRO A 61 -4.63 -7.43 -7.02
N ARG A 62 -3.82 -8.34 -6.45
CA ARG A 62 -2.82 -8.01 -5.41
C ARG A 62 -1.82 -6.94 -5.86
N GLU A 63 -1.59 -6.84 -7.16
CA GLU A 63 -0.77 -5.82 -7.82
C GLU A 63 -1.27 -4.39 -7.58
N CYS A 64 -2.57 -4.19 -7.34
CA CYS A 64 -3.16 -2.88 -7.08
C CYS A 64 -2.91 -2.38 -5.65
N LEU A 65 -2.46 -3.26 -4.74
CA LEU A 65 -2.19 -2.95 -3.33
C LEU A 65 -0.71 -3.18 -2.94
N GLY A 66 0.17 -3.24 -3.94
CA GLY A 66 1.60 -3.42 -3.75
C GLY A 66 2.33 -2.14 -3.33
N PHE A 67 3.59 -2.29 -2.94
CA PHE A 67 4.45 -1.14 -2.66
C PHE A 67 4.56 -0.19 -3.85
N GLY A 68 4.40 1.10 -3.56
CA GLY A 68 4.40 2.16 -4.55
C GLY A 68 3.10 2.28 -5.33
N ALA A 69 2.12 1.39 -5.12
CA ALA A 69 0.81 1.51 -5.76
C ALA A 69 0.14 2.81 -5.31
N LYS A 70 -0.41 3.53 -6.28
CA LYS A 70 -1.18 4.75 -6.03
C LYS A 70 -2.66 4.40 -5.99
N ILE A 71 -3.32 4.93 -4.99
CA ILE A 71 -4.76 4.82 -4.82
C ILE A 71 -5.34 6.19 -4.50
N THR A 72 -6.59 6.41 -4.87
CA THR A 72 -7.39 7.54 -4.37
C THR A 72 -8.56 7.00 -3.59
N ILE A 73 -8.82 7.55 -2.42
CA ILE A 73 -9.98 7.19 -1.60
C ILE A 73 -11.00 8.33 -1.65
N PHE A 74 -12.22 8.00 -2.06
CA PHE A 74 -13.36 8.91 -2.01
C PHE A 74 -14.06 8.82 -0.66
N ASN A 75 -14.39 9.99 -0.11
CA ASN A 75 -15.01 10.12 1.20
C ASN A 75 -14.24 9.35 2.29
N PRO A 76 -12.95 9.67 2.51
CA PRO A 76 -12.12 8.91 3.43
C PRO A 76 -12.69 9.00 4.85
N TYR A 77 -12.71 7.86 5.54
CA TYR A 77 -13.00 7.78 6.96
C TYR A 77 -11.70 7.71 7.75
N PHE A 78 -11.48 8.66 8.66
CA PHE A 78 -10.24 8.78 9.40
C PHE A 78 -10.50 8.86 10.89
N CYS A 79 -9.89 7.96 11.66
CA CYS A 79 -10.05 7.92 13.10
C CYS A 79 -8.89 7.20 13.80
N SER A 80 -8.74 7.47 15.09
CA SER A 80 -7.82 6.74 15.97
C SER A 80 -8.35 5.37 16.36
N ASN A 81 -7.47 4.37 16.35
CA ASN A 81 -7.75 3.04 16.89
C ASN A 81 -7.82 3.06 18.44
N VAL A 82 -8.05 1.90 19.07
CA VAL A 82 -8.15 1.77 20.54
C VAL A 82 -6.88 2.19 21.29
N GLU A 83 -5.72 2.14 20.63
CA GLU A 83 -4.43 2.58 21.18
C GLU A 83 -4.15 4.06 20.89
N GLY A 84 -5.08 4.75 20.23
CA GLY A 84 -4.96 6.16 19.85
C GLY A 84 -4.24 6.40 18.52
N ALA A 85 -3.73 5.36 17.84
CA ALA A 85 -3.02 5.51 16.59
C ALA A 85 -3.99 5.88 15.43
N PRO A 86 -3.77 7.01 14.73
CA PRO A 86 -4.64 7.43 13.64
C PRO A 86 -4.49 6.55 12.39
N GLY A 87 -5.57 6.41 11.62
CA GLY A 87 -5.55 5.71 10.34
C GLY A 87 -6.80 5.95 9.51
N ILE A 88 -6.68 5.66 8.22
CA ILE A 88 -7.82 5.58 7.31
C ILE A 88 -8.43 4.20 7.39
N TRP A 89 -9.75 4.18 7.50
CA TRP A 89 -10.55 2.97 7.54
C TRP A 89 -11.40 2.89 6.28
N ILE A 90 -11.30 1.77 5.58
CA ILE A 90 -11.98 1.54 4.32
C ILE A 90 -12.86 0.30 4.49
N GLU A 91 -14.15 0.56 4.70
CA GLU A 91 -15.16 -0.49 4.87
C GLU A 91 -15.78 -0.92 3.53
N ASN A 92 -15.89 0.02 2.57
CA ASN A 92 -16.36 -0.26 1.21
C ASN A 92 -15.19 -0.10 0.22
N PRO A 93 -14.70 -1.20 -0.38
CA PRO A 93 -13.63 -1.15 -1.38
C PRO A 93 -13.98 -0.34 -2.63
N GLU A 94 -15.26 -0.16 -2.97
CA GLU A 94 -15.69 0.69 -4.09
C GLU A 94 -15.38 2.18 -3.86
N SER A 95 -15.03 2.58 -2.63
CA SER A 95 -14.52 3.92 -2.34
C SER A 95 -13.07 4.12 -2.80
N ILE A 96 -12.39 3.05 -3.24
CA ILE A 96 -11.02 3.10 -3.72
C ILE A 96 -11.01 3.15 -5.25
N PHE A 97 -10.34 4.16 -5.79
CA PHE A 97 -9.90 4.19 -7.17
C PHE A 97 -8.45 3.72 -7.25
N TYR A 98 -8.24 2.56 -7.87
CA TYR A 98 -6.90 2.03 -8.14
C TYR A 98 -6.33 2.69 -9.39
N HIS A 99 -5.14 3.27 -9.27
CA HIS A 99 -4.41 3.77 -10.44
C HIS A 99 -3.55 2.63 -10.97
N TRP A 100 -3.97 2.03 -12.09
CA TRP A 100 -3.22 0.95 -12.72
C TRP A 100 -1.81 1.42 -13.10
N THR A 101 -0.79 0.75 -12.57
CA THR A 101 0.62 1.13 -12.60
C THR A 101 1.34 0.76 -13.89
N GLY A 102 0.62 0.65 -15.02
CA GLY A 102 1.20 0.23 -16.31
C GLY A 102 2.30 1.15 -16.84
N ASP A 103 2.25 2.45 -16.51
CA ASP A 103 3.20 3.48 -16.97
C ASP A 103 3.87 4.24 -15.83
N GLU A 104 3.59 3.89 -14.57
CA GLU A 104 4.15 4.61 -13.44
C GLU A 104 5.58 4.17 -13.14
N LYS A 105 6.47 5.15 -12.96
CA LYS A 105 7.86 4.91 -12.63
C LYS A 105 7.93 4.17 -11.29
N PRO A 106 8.62 3.03 -11.21
CA PRO A 106 8.74 2.32 -9.95
C PRO A 106 9.47 3.18 -8.91
N LEU A 107 9.24 2.90 -7.64
CA LEU A 107 9.87 3.62 -6.53
C LEU A 107 10.96 2.78 -5.87
N CYS A 108 12.03 3.44 -5.45
CA CYS A 108 13.01 2.83 -4.57
C CYS A 108 12.36 2.43 -3.24
N ARG A 109 12.47 1.16 -2.86
CA ARG A 109 11.89 0.61 -1.63
C ARG A 109 12.40 1.28 -0.36
N PHE A 110 13.61 1.85 -0.41
CA PHE A 110 14.23 2.51 0.73
C PHE A 110 14.00 4.03 0.78
N CYS A 111 14.31 4.75 -0.32
CA CYS A 111 14.30 6.22 -0.32
C CYS A 111 13.15 6.83 -1.12
N TRP A 112 12.30 6.00 -1.73
CA TRP A 112 11.07 6.41 -2.42
C TRP A 112 11.28 7.30 -3.65
N MET A 113 12.51 7.42 -4.13
CA MET A 113 12.82 8.09 -5.39
C MET A 113 12.36 7.23 -6.56
N GLU A 114 11.83 7.90 -7.60
CA GLU A 114 11.43 7.27 -8.86
C GLU A 114 12.62 6.70 -9.64
N ASN A 115 12.33 5.80 -10.57
CA ASN A 115 13.28 5.19 -11.51
C ASN A 115 14.48 4.50 -10.83
N PRO A 116 14.28 3.61 -9.85
CA PRO A 116 15.34 2.75 -9.35
C PRO A 116 15.94 1.90 -10.48
N ALA A 117 17.26 1.76 -10.47
CA ALA A 117 18.01 1.04 -11.50
C ALA A 117 18.29 -0.44 -11.18
N HIS A 118 17.96 -0.87 -9.96
CA HIS A 118 18.32 -2.20 -9.46
C HIS A 118 17.11 -2.91 -8.87
N THR A 119 17.02 -4.21 -9.12
CA THR A 119 15.95 -5.06 -8.57
C THR A 119 16.57 -6.10 -7.64
N CYS A 120 15.90 -6.39 -6.52
CA CYS A 120 16.30 -7.45 -5.60
C CYS A 120 16.43 -8.78 -6.35
N SER A 121 17.62 -9.38 -6.32
CA SER A 121 17.89 -10.61 -7.07
C SER A 121 17.11 -11.82 -6.55
N ASN A 122 16.65 -11.80 -5.29
CA ASN A 122 15.90 -12.87 -4.66
C ASN A 122 14.40 -12.78 -4.95
N CYS A 123 13.72 -11.73 -4.45
CA CYS A 123 12.26 -11.63 -4.60
C CYS A 123 11.79 -11.05 -5.94
N LYS A 124 12.68 -10.43 -6.73
CA LYS A 124 12.38 -9.78 -8.02
C LYS A 124 11.37 -8.62 -7.99
N ARG A 125 10.81 -8.28 -6.83
CA ARG A 125 9.79 -7.23 -6.65
C ARG A 125 10.37 -5.90 -6.14
N ALA A 126 11.20 -5.95 -5.10
CA ALA A 126 11.74 -4.74 -4.50
C ALA A 126 12.79 -4.08 -5.41
N GLN A 127 12.66 -2.77 -5.63
CA GLN A 127 13.56 -2.00 -6.49
C GLN A 127 14.33 -0.94 -5.70
N TYR A 128 15.54 -0.59 -6.15
CA TYR A 128 16.46 0.30 -5.45
C TYR A 128 17.25 1.21 -6.39
N CYS A 129 17.47 2.46 -5.97
CA CYS A 129 18.38 3.38 -6.66
C CYS A 129 19.85 2.94 -6.57
N SER A 130 20.23 2.25 -5.50
CA SER A 130 21.63 1.87 -5.24
C SER A 130 21.74 0.64 -4.34
N ARG A 131 22.92 0.02 -4.33
CA ARG A 131 23.29 -1.05 -3.38
C ARG A 131 23.18 -0.59 -1.92
N GLU A 132 23.41 0.69 -1.65
CA GLU A 132 23.28 1.25 -0.32
C GLU A 132 21.81 1.29 0.13
N CYS A 133 20.90 1.72 -0.75
CA CYS A 133 19.46 1.66 -0.48
C CYS A 133 19.00 0.23 -0.18
N GLN A 134 19.45 -0.76 -0.98
CA GLN A 134 19.15 -2.16 -0.72
C GLN A 134 19.69 -2.63 0.64
N SER A 135 20.93 -2.28 1.00
CA SER A 135 21.51 -2.69 2.28
C SER A 135 20.78 -2.07 3.48
N ARG A 136 20.37 -0.81 3.36
CA ARG A 136 19.60 -0.13 4.39
C ARG A 136 18.19 -0.69 4.51
N ASP A 137 17.50 -0.95 3.41
CA ASP A 137 16.21 -1.66 3.40
C ASP A 137 16.31 -3.03 4.10
N TRP A 138 17.34 -3.81 3.76
CA TRP A 138 17.58 -5.12 4.38
C TRP A 138 17.75 -5.07 5.90
N LYS A 139 18.47 -4.06 6.41
CA LYS A 139 18.84 -3.96 7.83
C LYS A 139 17.85 -3.16 8.67
N LEU A 140 17.39 -2.03 8.14
CA LEU A 140 16.56 -1.04 8.84
C LEU A 140 15.07 -1.37 8.64
N LEU A 141 14.62 -1.50 7.39
CA LEU A 141 13.23 -1.79 7.04
C LEU A 141 12.91 -3.30 7.02
N LYS A 142 13.89 -4.13 7.40
CA LYS A 142 13.74 -5.58 7.61
C LYS A 142 13.22 -6.34 6.40
N HIS A 143 13.53 -5.90 5.17
CA HIS A 143 13.12 -6.60 3.94
C HIS A 143 13.45 -8.10 3.96
N LYS A 144 14.54 -8.50 4.63
CA LYS A 144 14.90 -9.91 4.83
C LYS A 144 13.78 -10.82 5.34
N LEU A 145 12.83 -10.29 6.11
CA LEU A 145 11.72 -11.05 6.69
C LEU A 145 10.62 -11.34 5.67
N ILE A 146 10.50 -10.50 4.64
CA ILE A 146 9.46 -10.57 3.61
C ILE A 146 10.03 -10.88 2.21
N CYS A 147 11.35 -11.05 2.12
CA CYS A 147 12.06 -11.31 0.87
C CYS A 147 11.86 -12.78 0.47
N SER A 148 10.80 -13.05 -0.28
CA SER A 148 10.48 -14.39 -0.80
C SER A 148 10.33 -14.38 -2.33
N PRO A 149 10.89 -15.37 -3.04
CA PRO A 149 10.65 -15.57 -4.47
C PRO A 149 9.22 -16.08 -4.75
N THR A 150 8.55 -16.69 -3.77
CA THR A 150 7.28 -17.41 -3.92
C THR A 150 6.04 -16.57 -3.56
N LEU A 151 6.18 -15.27 -3.32
CA LEU A 151 5.04 -14.35 -3.33
C LEU A 151 4.62 -14.03 -4.78
N THR A 152 4.69 -15.04 -5.65
CA THR A 152 4.22 -15.00 -7.02
C THR A 152 2.71 -14.92 -7.01
N ILE A 153 2.22 -13.95 -7.76
CA ILE A 153 0.83 -13.84 -8.22
C ILE A 153 0.53 -15.16 -8.92
N GLU A 154 -0.23 -16.05 -8.27
CA GLU A 154 -0.98 -17.05 -9.04
C GLU A 154 -2.00 -16.23 -9.81
N THR A 155 -1.71 -16.00 -11.09
CA THR A 155 -2.71 -15.50 -12.04
C THR A 155 -3.82 -16.55 -12.11
N ASP A 156 -5.08 -16.11 -12.15
CA ASP A 156 -6.27 -16.98 -12.19
C ASP A 156 -6.21 -18.11 -13.24
N GLU A 157 -5.33 -18.02 -14.25
CA GLU A 157 -5.05 -19.10 -15.22
C GLU A 157 -4.49 -20.39 -14.61
N GLN A 158 -3.79 -20.37 -13.46
CA GLN A 158 -3.12 -21.56 -12.92
C GLN A 158 -4.04 -22.50 -12.10
N ILE A 159 -5.27 -22.08 -11.80
CA ILE A 159 -6.25 -22.90 -11.07
C ILE A 159 -7.03 -23.84 -12.00
N LEU A 160 -7.17 -23.50 -13.29
CA LEU A 160 -7.93 -24.31 -14.24
C LEU A 160 -7.16 -25.51 -14.83
N GLU A 161 -5.84 -25.57 -14.68
CA GLU A 161 -5.02 -26.71 -15.15
C GLU A 161 -4.82 -27.81 -14.11
N ASN A 162 -5.30 -27.61 -12.87
CA ASN A 162 -5.13 -28.56 -11.76
C ASN A 162 -6.45 -29.11 -11.20
N ILE A 163 -7.55 -29.04 -11.96
CA ILE A 163 -8.84 -29.71 -11.68
C ILE A 163 -9.12 -30.76 -12.75
#